data_AF-A0A1S6FGU7-F1
#
_entry.id   AF-A0A1S6FGU7-F1
#
_cell.length_a   1.000
_cell.length_b   1.000
_cell.length_c   1.000
_cell.angle_alpha   90.00
_cell.angle_beta   90.00
_cell.angle_gamma   90.00
#
_symmetry.space_group_name_H-M   'P 1'
#
loop_
_entity.id
_entity.type
_entity.pdbx_description
1 polymer ?
#
loop_
_entity_poly.entity_id
_entity_poly.type
_entity_poly.pdbx_seq_one_letter_code
_entity_poly.pdbx_strand_id
1 'polypeptide(L)'
;MAGENLRWLEHLPLGWHPLYRDLMTALADIDPDIVVSEAKQKLGWLRVYLQTSQPQAESLVRAAETRSRTMCELCGASGELRISQTG
;
A
#
# COMPACT_ATOMS: atom_id res chain seq x y z
N MET A 1 9.30 -3.75 -15.27
CA MET A 1 8.21 -2.98 -15.92
C MET A 1 7.01 -2.86 -14.97
N ALA A 2 6.57 -1.64 -14.64
CA ALA A 2 5.57 -1.36 -13.60
C ALA A 2 4.24 -2.16 -13.68
N GLY A 3 3.85 -2.64 -14.86
CA GLY A 3 2.67 -3.48 -15.05
C GLY A 3 2.75 -4.84 -14.33
N GLU A 4 3.95 -5.39 -14.13
CA GLU A 4 4.13 -6.66 -13.41
C GLU A 4 3.84 -6.50 -11.92
N ASN A 5 4.15 -5.34 -11.33
CA ASN A 5 3.90 -5.10 -9.92
C ASN A 5 2.39 -5.03 -9.61
N LEU A 6 1.55 -4.64 -10.57
CA LEU A 6 0.10 -4.58 -10.36
C LEU A 6 -0.56 -5.95 -10.20
N ARG A 7 0.13 -7.06 -10.51
CA ARG A 7 -0.38 -8.41 -10.29
C ARG A 7 -0.80 -8.64 -8.84
N TRP A 8 -0.10 -8.02 -7.88
CA TRP A 8 -0.37 -8.22 -6.47
C TRP A 8 -1.74 -7.70 -6.01
N LEU A 9 -2.43 -6.87 -6.80
CA LEU A 9 -3.78 -6.41 -6.49
C LEU A 9 -4.76 -7.55 -6.24
N GLU A 10 -4.58 -8.71 -6.90
CA GLU A 10 -5.44 -9.89 -6.69
C GLU A 10 -5.31 -10.48 -5.27
N HIS A 11 -4.18 -10.25 -4.61
CA HIS A 11 -3.90 -10.70 -3.25
C HIS A 11 -4.16 -9.63 -2.18
N LEU A 12 -4.60 -8.44 -2.60
CA LEU A 12 -4.86 -7.32 -1.71
C LEU A 12 -6.36 -7.04 -1.59
N PRO A 13 -6.80 -6.60 -0.40
CA PRO A 13 -8.17 -6.14 -0.21
C PRO A 13 -8.54 -5.00 -1.17
N LEU A 14 -9.77 -5.03 -1.71
CA LEU A 14 -10.26 -4.06 -2.70
C LEU A 14 -10.12 -2.61 -2.22
N GLY A 15 -10.35 -2.36 -0.94
CA GLY A 15 -10.23 -1.04 -0.33
C GLY A 15 -8.82 -0.45 -0.43
N TRP A 16 -7.78 -1.29 -0.50
CA TRP A 16 -6.39 -0.84 -0.59
C TRP A 16 -5.86 -0.75 -2.02
N HIS A 17 -6.64 -1.14 -3.03
CA HIS A 17 -6.22 -1.06 -4.43
C HIS A 17 -5.80 0.35 -4.86
N PRO A 18 -6.52 1.43 -4.50
CA PRO A 18 -6.09 2.78 -4.85
C PRO A 18 -4.76 3.15 -4.21
N LEU A 19 -4.56 2.80 -2.94
CA LEU A 19 -3.31 3.04 -2.20
C LEU A 19 -2.13 2.31 -2.86
N TYR A 20 -2.34 1.06 -3.29
CA TYR A 20 -1.29 0.29 -3.95
C TYR A 20 -0.96 0.84 -5.35
N ARG A 21 -1.95 1.29 -6.13
CA ARG A 21 -1.71 1.93 -7.44
C ARG A 21 -0.95 3.25 -7.32
N ASP A 22 -1.28 4.05 -6.31
CA ASP A 22 -0.56 5.29 -5.98
C ASP A 22 0.91 5.00 -5.66
N LEU A 23 1.16 3.98 -4.81
CA LEU A 23 2.51 3.51 -4.51
C LEU A 23 3.27 3.07 -5.77
N MET A 24 2.65 2.31 -6.68
CA MET A 24 3.31 1.87 -7.91
C MET A 24 3.65 3.04 -8.84
N THR A 25 2.78 4.04 -8.90
CA THR A 25 3.02 5.26 -9.68
C THR A 25 4.21 6.03 -9.12
N ALA A 26 4.27 6.19 -7.78
CA ALA A 26 5.37 6.87 -7.12
C ALA A 26 6.70 6.09 -7.22
N LEU A 27 6.66 4.75 -7.19
CA LEU A 27 7.86 3.93 -7.42
C LEU A 27 8.36 4.04 -8.86
N ALA A 28 7.46 4.05 -9.84
CA ALA A 28 7.82 4.19 -11.25
C ALA A 28 8.41 5.57 -11.60
N ASP A 29 8.01 6.62 -10.87
CA ASP A 29 8.58 7.97 -10.99
C ASP A 29 10.04 8.03 -10.49
N ILE A 30 10.36 7.26 -9.44
CA ILE A 30 11.75 7.10 -8.97
C ILE A 30 12.55 6.28 -9.98
N ASP A 31 12.09 5.06 -10.26
CA ASP A 31 12.79 4.12 -11.13
C ASP A 31 11.80 3.05 -11.65
N PRO A 32 11.56 2.99 -12.98
CA PRO A 32 10.62 2.05 -13.59
C PRO A 32 11.07 0.58 -13.55
N ASP A 33 12.33 0.32 -13.19
CA ASP A 33 12.89 -1.02 -12.99
C ASP A 33 12.71 -1.54 -11.56
N ILE A 34 12.11 -0.74 -10.64
CA ILE A 34 11.76 -1.23 -9.31
C ILE A 34 10.69 -2.33 -9.40
N VAL A 35 11.04 -3.51 -8.91
CA VAL A 35 10.14 -4.66 -8.84
C VAL A 35 9.71 -4.95 -7.40
N VAL A 36 8.42 -5.24 -7.24
CA VAL A 36 7.83 -5.73 -5.99
C VAL A 36 7.94 -7.25 -5.94
N SER A 37 8.77 -7.75 -5.03
CA SER A 37 8.94 -9.18 -4.75
C SER A 37 7.66 -9.83 -4.23
N GLU A 38 6.93 -9.12 -3.37
CA GLU A 38 5.73 -9.62 -2.71
C GLU A 38 4.91 -8.45 -2.16
N ALA A 39 3.58 -8.49 -2.32
CA ALA A 39 2.68 -7.64 -1.55
C ALA A 39 1.51 -8.46 -1.01
N LYS A 40 1.21 -8.28 0.28
CA LYS A 40 0.18 -9.04 0.99
C LYS A 40 -0.42 -8.27 2.15
N GLN A 41 -1.61 -8.69 2.57
CA GLN A 41 -2.17 -8.29 3.85
C GLN A 41 -1.49 -9.08 4.97
N LYS A 42 -1.11 -8.40 6.04
CA LYS A 42 -0.61 -9.04 7.26
C LYS A 42 -1.10 -8.30 8.48
N LEU A 43 -1.88 -8.97 9.33
CA LEU A 43 -2.38 -8.43 10.61
C LEU A 43 -3.14 -7.09 10.45
N GLY A 44 -3.95 -6.95 9.40
CA GLY A 44 -4.76 -5.73 9.19
C GLY A 44 -4.02 -4.55 8.57
N TRP A 45 -2.79 -4.73 8.08
CA TRP A 45 -2.10 -3.72 7.28
C TRP A 45 -1.48 -4.31 6.01
N LEU A 46 -1.17 -3.42 5.06
CA LEU A 46 -0.42 -3.72 3.85
C LEU A 46 1.04 -4.01 4.20
N ARG A 47 1.62 -5.04 3.56
CA ARG A 47 3.05 -5.33 3.59
C ARG A 47 3.57 -5.41 2.16
N VAL A 48 4.63 -4.68 1.85
CA VAL A 48 5.25 -4.68 0.51
C VAL A 48 6.75 -4.92 0.65
N TYR A 49 7.27 -5.87 -0.13
CA TYR A 49 8.69 -6.18 -0.21
C TYR A 49 9.21 -5.84 -1.60
N LEU A 50 10.29 -5.06 -1.66
CA LEU A 50 10.95 -4.69 -2.91
C LEU A 50 12.13 -5.63 -3.19
N GLN A 51 12.49 -5.81 -4.47
CA GLN A 51 13.73 -6.49 -4.85
C GLN A 51 14.98 -5.61 -4.69
N THR A 52 14.79 -4.33 -4.41
CA THR A 52 15.86 -3.33 -4.25
C THR A 52 15.84 -2.72 -2.85
N SER A 53 16.98 -2.20 -2.41
CA SER A 53 17.15 -1.49 -1.14
C SER A 53 17.34 0.02 -1.34
N GLN A 54 16.71 0.60 -2.37
CA GLN A 54 16.74 2.05 -2.59
C GLN A 54 15.99 2.77 -1.45
N PRO A 55 16.64 3.66 -0.68
CA PRO A 55 16.03 4.27 0.51
C PRO A 55 14.76 5.07 0.21
N GLN A 56 14.70 5.73 -0.95
CA GLN A 56 13.54 6.50 -1.38
C GLN A 56 12.33 5.59 -1.62
N ALA A 57 12.55 4.45 -2.29
CA ALA A 57 11.52 3.45 -2.55
C ALA A 57 11.02 2.80 -1.25
N GLU A 58 11.93 2.47 -0.33
CA GLU A 58 11.56 1.97 1.00
C GLU A 58 10.74 2.99 1.81
N SER A 59 11.06 4.27 1.70
CA SER A 59 10.32 5.34 2.37
C SER A 59 8.87 5.42 1.86
N LEU A 60 8.67 5.33 0.54
CA LEU A 60 7.34 5.28 -0.06
C LEU A 60 6.55 4.06 0.40
N VAL A 61 7.19 2.89 0.43
CA VAL A 61 6.57 1.66 0.95
C VAL A 61 6.14 1.86 2.40
N ARG A 62 7.03 2.34 3.27
CA ARG A 62 6.69 2.58 4.69
C ARG A 62 5.54 3.58 4.87
N ALA A 63 5.48 4.61 4.02
CA ALA A 63 4.37 5.56 4.04
C ALA A 63 3.04 4.89 3.64
N ALA A 64 3.05 4.06 2.60
CA ALA A 64 1.87 3.29 2.20
C ALA A 64 1.45 2.27 3.26
N GLU A 65 2.39 1.52 3.84
CA GLU A 65 2.12 0.60 4.94
C GLU A 65 1.48 1.34 6.14
N THR A 66 2.00 2.52 6.48
CA THR A 66 1.44 3.36 7.55
C THR A 66 0.01 3.79 7.25
N ARG A 67 -0.26 4.28 6.03
CA ARG A 67 -1.62 4.68 5.60
C ARG A 67 -2.61 3.51 5.64
N SER A 68 -2.17 2.32 5.25
CA SER A 68 -3.05 1.14 5.23
C SER A 68 -3.60 0.77 6.61
N ARG A 69 -2.87 1.07 7.70
CA ARG A 69 -3.30 0.79 9.08
C ARG A 69 -4.55 1.55 9.49
N THR A 70 -4.79 2.68 8.86
CA THR A 70 -5.97 3.51 9.11
C THR A 70 -6.94 3.47 7.94
N MET A 71 -6.80 2.54 7.00
CA MET A 71 -7.63 2.46 5.81
C MET A 71 -8.44 1.16 5.84
N CYS A 72 -9.76 1.27 5.69
CA CYS A 72 -10.62 0.10 5.65
C CYS A 72 -10.25 -0.81 4.47
N GLU A 73 -10.05 -2.10 4.75
CA GLU A 73 -9.67 -3.09 3.73
C GLU A 73 -10.78 -3.38 2.71
N LEU A 74 -12.04 -3.09 3.06
CA LEU A 74 -13.19 -3.33 2.18
C LEU A 74 -13.51 -2.13 1.29
N CYS A 75 -13.67 -0.95 1.88
CA CYS A 75 -14.13 0.25 1.15
C CYS A 75 -13.02 1.27 0.87
N GLY A 76 -11.85 1.13 1.51
CA GLY A 76 -10.75 2.08 1.34
C GLY A 76 -10.93 3.42 2.06
N ALA A 77 -12.04 3.61 2.79
CA ALA A 77 -12.23 4.80 3.60
C ALA A 77 -11.23 4.83 4.76
N SER A 78 -10.77 6.02 5.12
CA SER A 78 -9.98 6.21 6.33
C SER A 78 -10.84 5.92 7.56
N GLY A 79 -10.31 5.17 8.53
CA GLY A 79 -10.94 4.91 9.80
C GLY A 79 -11.09 6.20 10.58
N GLU A 80 -12.33 6.64 10.78
CA GLU A 80 -12.65 7.81 11.59
C GLU A 80 -12.86 7.37 13.05
N LEU A 81 -12.18 8.05 13.99
CA LEU A 81 -12.41 7.88 15.42
C LEU A 81 -13.83 8.36 15.75
N ARG A 82 -14.74 7.41 15.98
CA ARG A 82 -16.11 7.74 16.40
C ARG A 82 -16.09 8.04 17.90
N ILE A 83 -16.11 9.31 18.26
CA ILE A 83 -16.28 9.76 19.65
C ILE A 83 -17.79 9.71 19.95
N SER A 84 -18.23 8.72 20.72
CA SER A 84 -19.60 8.67 21.22
C SER A 84 -19.79 9.81 22.23
N GLN A 85 -20.52 10.86 21.83
CA GLN A 85 -21.05 11.87 22.75
C GLN A 85 -22.23 11.25 23.51
N THR A 86 -21.95 10.44 24.52
CA THR A 86 -22.95 10.12 25.54
C THR A 86 -22.69 11.06 26.71
N GLY A 87 -23.53 12.09 26.79
CA GLY A 87 -23.61 13.02 27.92
C GLY A 87 -24.40 12.44 29.09
#